data_AF-A0A7X1J6A5-F1
#
_entry.id   AF-A0A7X1J6A5-F1
#
_cell.length_a   1.000
_cell.length_b   1.000
_cell.length_c   1.000
_cell.angle_alpha   90.00
_cell.angle_beta   90.00
_cell.angle_gamma   90.00
#
_symmetry.space_group_name_H-M   'P 1'
#
loop_
_entity.id
_entity.type
_entity.pdbx_description
1 polymer ?
#
loop_
_entity_poly.entity_id
_entity_poly.type
_entity_poly.pdbx_seq_one_letter_code
_entity_poly.pdbx_strand_id
1 'polypeptide(L)'
;MLTLRLLPEEELAGVADPERCVELAVPRSTADRIAVRTLRLTPADLVRLRTATDLALADIRNQVMRAEAAWRQRLGKWHAEGRAAVEANEPDTALLSRVLEGLRAFV
;
A
#
# COMPACT_ATOMS: atom_id res chain seq x y z
N MET A 1 -10.92 -7.96 -11.89
CA MET A 1 -12.03 -6.98 -11.81
C MET A 1 -13.00 -7.44 -10.75
N LEU A 2 -13.44 -6.55 -9.87
CA LEU A 2 -14.46 -6.84 -8.86
C LEU A 2 -15.83 -6.52 -9.47
N THR A 3 -16.79 -7.45 -9.39
CA THR A 3 -18.13 -7.27 -9.94
C THR A 3 -19.18 -7.35 -8.84
N LEU A 4 -20.21 -6.52 -8.97
CA LEU A 4 -21.32 -6.44 -8.03
C LEU A 4 -22.62 -6.50 -8.82
N ARG A 5 -23.54 -7.38 -8.40
CA ARG A 5 -24.87 -7.49 -8.99
C ARG A 5 -25.94 -7.71 -7.91
N LEU A 6 -27.15 -7.24 -8.19
CA LEU A 6 -28.34 -7.63 -7.46
C LEU A 6 -28.85 -8.96 -8.04
N LEU A 7 -29.21 -9.89 -7.15
CA LEU A 7 -29.81 -11.17 -7.50
C LEU A 7 -31.27 -10.94 -7.90
N PRO A 8 -31.74 -11.50 -9.02
CA PRO A 8 -33.12 -11.44 -9.42
C PRO A 8 -34.00 -12.34 -8.53
N GLU A 9 -35.31 -12.09 -8.51
CA GLU A 9 -36.26 -12.72 -7.58
C GLU A 9 -36.31 -14.24 -7.74
N GLU A 10 -36.12 -14.74 -8.96
CA GLU A 10 -36.08 -16.18 -9.27
C GLU A 10 -34.87 -16.89 -8.63
N GLU A 11 -33.72 -16.20 -8.52
CA GLU A 11 -32.52 -16.74 -7.86
C GLU A 11 -32.60 -16.67 -6.32
N LEU A 12 -33.52 -15.84 -5.80
CA LEU A 12 -33.79 -15.72 -4.36
C LEU A 12 -34.86 -16.71 -3.89
N ALA A 13 -35.72 -17.20 -4.79
CA ALA A 13 -36.72 -18.20 -4.51
C ALA A 13 -36.07 -19.49 -3.99
N GLY A 14 -36.28 -19.82 -2.72
CA GLY A 14 -35.72 -21.01 -2.05
C GLY A 14 -34.38 -20.77 -1.34
N VAL A 15 -33.85 -19.54 -1.32
CA VAL A 15 -32.70 -19.18 -0.49
C VAL A 15 -33.17 -18.92 0.95
N ALA A 16 -32.45 -19.48 1.92
CA ALA A 16 -32.81 -19.38 3.34
C ALA A 16 -32.79 -17.94 3.90
N ASP A 17 -32.02 -17.04 3.28
CA ASP A 17 -31.88 -15.64 3.67
C ASP A 17 -31.97 -14.74 2.41
N PRO A 18 -33.18 -14.30 2.03
CA PRO A 18 -33.41 -13.49 0.82
C PRO A 18 -32.88 -12.06 0.96
N GLU A 19 -32.58 -11.58 2.17
CA GLU A 19 -31.99 -10.26 2.38
C GLU A 19 -30.57 -10.18 1.82
N ARG A 20 -29.90 -11.33 1.61
CA ARG A 20 -28.59 -11.42 0.96
C ARG A 20 -28.68 -11.38 -0.56
N CYS A 21 -29.39 -10.36 -1.05
CA CYS A 21 -29.69 -10.19 -2.46
C CYS A 21 -28.54 -9.59 -3.27
N VAL A 22 -27.39 -9.26 -2.68
CA VAL A 22 -26.24 -8.73 -3.43
C VAL A 22 -25.16 -9.79 -3.53
N GLU A 23 -24.72 -10.03 -4.77
CA GLU A 23 -23.58 -10.88 -5.06
C GLU A 23 -22.36 -10.05 -5.44
N LEU A 24 -21.26 -10.31 -4.73
CA LEU A 24 -19.96 -9.69 -4.94
C LEU A 24 -18.95 -10.75 -5.40
N ALA A 25 -18.39 -10.59 -6.60
CA ALA A 25 -17.34 -11.46 -7.11
C ALA A 25 -15.96 -10.80 -6.90
N VAL A 26 -15.15 -11.40 -6.04
CA VAL A 26 -13.84 -10.88 -5.65
C VAL A 26 -12.75 -11.74 -6.26
N PRO A 27 -11.92 -11.20 -7.17
CA PRO A 27 -10.74 -11.90 -7.65
C PRO A 27 -9.72 -12.01 -6.52
N ARG A 28 -9.24 -13.21 -6.25
CA ARG A 28 -8.13 -13.49 -5.36
C ARG A 28 -6.98 -14.05 -6.17
N SER A 29 -5.86 -13.33 -6.15
CA SER A 29 -4.61 -13.84 -6.69
C SER A 29 -3.94 -14.74 -5.65
N THR A 30 -3.64 -15.96 -6.05
CA THR A 30 -2.67 -16.85 -5.41
C THR A 30 -1.52 -17.05 -6.40
N ALA A 31 -0.31 -17.36 -5.92
CA ALA A 31 0.97 -17.26 -6.65
C ALA A 31 0.94 -17.66 -8.15
N ASP A 32 0.15 -18.67 -8.54
CA ASP A 32 0.02 -19.12 -9.94
C ASP A 32 -1.40 -18.98 -10.57
N ARG A 33 -2.42 -18.54 -9.83
CA ARG A 33 -3.81 -18.50 -10.32
C ARG A 33 -4.65 -17.38 -9.70
N ILE A 34 -5.49 -16.78 -10.53
CA ILE A 34 -6.57 -15.88 -10.09
C ILE A 34 -7.86 -16.68 -9.96
N ALA A 35 -8.31 -16.91 -8.73
CA ALA A 35 -9.61 -17.51 -8.45
C ALA A 35 -10.65 -16.42 -8.14
N VAL A 36 -11.90 -16.60 -8.52
CA VAL A 36 -12.99 -15.68 -8.17
C VAL A 36 -13.77 -16.27 -7.01
N ARG A 37 -13.86 -15.53 -5.90
CA ARG A 37 -14.71 -15.87 -4.77
C ARG A 37 -15.99 -15.05 -4.83
N THR A 38 -17.13 -15.71 -4.86
CA THR A 38 -18.45 -15.05 -4.74
C THR A 38 -18.88 -14.95 -3.29
N LEU A 39 -19.49 -13.83 -2.93
CA LEU A 39 -20.01 -13.54 -1.60
C LEU A 39 -21.44 -13.01 -1.75
N ARG A 40 -22.38 -13.60 -1.00
CA ARG A 40 -23.75 -13.08 -0.88
C ARG A 40 -23.87 -12.23 0.37
N LEU A 41 -24.34 -11.01 0.20
CA LEU A 41 -24.33 -9.95 1.20
C LEU A 41 -25.68 -9.23 1.21
N THR A 42 -26.03 -8.66 2.36
CA THR A 42 -27.16 -7.73 2.45
C THR A 42 -26.75 -6.34 1.93
N PRO A 43 -27.70 -5.48 1.55
CA PRO A 43 -27.40 -4.07 1.25
C PRO A 43 -26.70 -3.35 2.43
N ALA A 44 -27.07 -3.69 3.67
CA ALA A 44 -26.44 -3.13 4.86
C ALA A 44 -24.98 -3.56 5.01
N ASP A 45 -24.64 -4.81 4.64
CA ASP A 45 -23.25 -5.29 4.62
C ASP A 45 -22.39 -4.51 3.62
N LEU A 46 -22.93 -4.15 2.46
CA LEU A 46 -22.20 -3.35 1.47
C LEU A 46 -21.89 -1.95 2.00
N VAL A 47 -22.87 -1.31 2.65
CA VAL A 47 -22.66 0.00 3.26
C VAL A 47 -21.57 -0.09 4.33
N ARG A 48 -21.62 -1.11 5.20
CA ARG A 48 -20.57 -1.36 6.19
C ARG A 48 -19.21 -1.57 5.53
N LEU A 49 -19.13 -2.38 4.48
CA LEU A 49 -17.89 -2.67 3.76
C LEU A 49 -17.30 -1.41 3.12
N ARG A 50 -18.15 -0.56 2.52
CA ARG A 50 -17.73 0.73 1.97
C ARG A 50 -17.13 1.63 3.04
N THR A 51 -17.84 1.85 4.14
CA THR A 51 -17.36 2.69 5.24
C THR A 51 -16.05 2.17 5.82
N ALA A 52 -15.93 0.85 6.02
CA ALA A 52 -14.69 0.24 6.50
C ALA A 52 -13.53 0.43 5.51
N THR A 53 -13.80 0.31 4.21
CA THR A 53 -12.80 0.52 3.15
C THR A 53 -12.35 1.98 3.10
N ASP A 54 -13.29 2.93 3.20
CA ASP A 54 -12.99 4.36 3.18
C ASP A 54 -12.11 4.76 4.38
N LEU A 55 -12.41 4.22 5.57
CA LEU A 55 -11.60 4.41 6.76
C LEU A 55 -10.19 3.81 6.61
N ALA A 56 -10.09 2.58 6.10
CA ALA A 56 -8.79 1.94 5.87
C ALA A 56 -7.95 2.70 4.84
N LEU A 57 -8.55 3.18 3.75
CA LEU A 57 -7.87 3.99 2.73
C LEU A 57 -7.40 5.34 3.30
N ALA A 58 -8.21 5.98 4.15
CA ALA A 58 -7.81 7.21 4.83
C ALA A 58 -6.61 6.97 5.76
N ASP A 59 -6.60 5.88 6.51
CA ASP A 59 -5.48 5.52 7.38
C ASP A 59 -4.19 5.24 6.59
N ILE A 60 -4.27 4.44 5.52
CA ILE A 60 -3.12 4.17 4.64
C ILE A 60 -2.56 5.48 4.08
N ARG A 61 -3.42 6.38 3.58
CA ARG A 61 -2.98 7.68 3.06
C ARG A 61 -2.28 8.51 4.13
N ASN A 62 -2.83 8.55 5.34
CA ASN A 62 -2.21 9.26 6.47
C ASN A 62 -0.84 8.68 6.82
N GLN A 63 -0.71 7.35 6.86
CA GLN A 63 0.57 6.69 7.13
C GLN A 63 1.61 7.00 6.04
N VAL A 64 1.20 6.94 4.76
CA VAL A 64 2.07 7.31 3.62
C VAL A 64 2.54 8.75 3.72
N MET A 65 1.63 9.69 3.98
CA MET A 65 1.98 11.11 4.11
C MET A 65 2.96 11.35 5.28
N ARG A 66 2.77 10.67 6.42
CA ARG A 66 3.70 10.76 7.55
C ARG A 66 5.08 10.19 7.22
N ALA A 67 5.11 9.02 6.57
CA ALA A 67 6.35 8.38 6.15
C ALA A 67 7.13 9.26 5.15
N GLU A 68 6.42 9.85 4.18
CA GLU A 68 7.01 10.77 3.21
C GLU A 68 7.56 12.03 3.88
N ALA A 69 6.80 12.65 4.79
CA ALA A 69 7.26 13.83 5.52
C ALA A 69 8.54 13.53 6.33
N ALA A 70 8.57 12.41 7.06
CA ALA A 70 9.73 11.97 7.82
C ALA A 70 10.94 11.64 6.92
N TRP A 71 10.70 11.08 5.73
CA TRP A 71 11.76 10.84 4.75
C TRP A 71 12.32 12.17 4.21
N ARG A 72 11.47 13.11 3.80
CA ARG A 72 11.89 14.44 3.31
C ARG A 72 12.68 15.21 4.37
N GLN A 73 12.27 15.16 5.63
CA GLN A 73 12.99 15.79 6.74
C GLN A 73 14.39 15.20 6.89
N ARG A 74 14.52 13.87 6.90
CA ARG A 74 15.82 13.18 7.01
C ARG A 74 16.73 13.50 5.82
N LEU A 75 16.18 13.51 4.61
CA LEU A 75 16.91 13.87 3.40
C LEU A 75 17.41 15.32 3.45
N GLY A 76 16.57 16.25 3.89
CA GLY A 76 16.96 17.66 4.06
C GLY A 76 18.08 17.83 5.07
N LYS A 77 18.01 17.13 6.22
CA LYS A 77 19.08 17.11 7.22
C LYS A 77 20.38 16.58 6.64
N TRP A 78 20.33 15.42 5.97
CA TRP A 78 21.51 14.82 5.34
C TRP A 78 22.17 15.75 4.32
N HIS A 79 21.39 16.45 3.49
CA HIS A 79 21.93 17.45 2.57
C HIS A 79 22.56 18.66 3.27
N ALA A 80 21.97 19.13 4.37
CA ALA A 80 22.53 20.23 5.14
C ALA A 80 23.86 19.85 5.80
N GLU A 81 23.91 18.65 6.41
CA GLU A 81 25.14 18.08 6.98
C GLU A 81 26.22 17.89 5.91
N GLY A 82 25.85 17.36 4.74
CA GLY A 82 26.77 17.21 3.62
C GLY A 82 27.33 18.55 3.12
N ARG A 83 26.50 19.59 3.03
CA ARG A 83 26.97 20.95 2.69
C ARG A 83 27.91 21.51 3.75
N ALA A 84 27.56 21.38 5.02
CA ALA A 84 28.39 21.87 6.12
C ALA A 84 29.77 21.20 6.16
N ALA A 85 29.86 19.88 5.93
CA ALA A 85 31.13 19.16 5.86
C ALA A 85 32.02 19.66 4.70
N VAL A 86 31.42 19.92 3.53
CA VAL A 86 32.13 20.49 2.38
C VAL A 86 32.62 21.91 2.69
N GLU A 87 31.78 22.77 3.27
CA GLU A 87 32.12 24.14 3.64
C GLU A 87 33.19 24.22 4.73
N ALA A 88 33.16 23.30 5.70
CA ALA A 88 34.18 23.17 6.74
C ALA A 88 35.53 22.67 6.18
N ASN A 89 35.59 22.30 4.90
CA ASN A 89 36.72 21.62 4.29
C ASN A 89 37.18 20.43 5.14
N GLU A 90 36.22 19.75 5.77
CA GLU A 90 36.42 18.47 6.43
C GLU A 90 36.27 17.43 5.32
N PRO A 91 37.38 17.00 4.67
CA PRO A 91 37.29 15.86 3.77
C PRO A 91 36.68 14.71 4.57
N ASP A 92 35.64 14.07 4.03
CA ASP A 92 35.17 12.79 4.55
C ASP A 92 36.28 11.77 4.29
N THR A 93 37.29 11.80 5.15
CA THR A 93 38.48 10.97 5.07
C THR A 93 38.13 9.50 5.13
N ALA A 94 36.98 9.14 5.73
CA ALA A 94 36.44 7.79 5.74
C ALA A 94 35.82 7.38 4.39
N LEU A 95 35.17 8.31 3.68
CA LEU A 95 34.75 8.10 2.29
C LEU A 95 35.96 8.04 1.34
N LEU A 96 36.90 8.98 1.46
CA LEU A 96 38.14 8.99 0.68
C LEU A 96 38.96 7.72 0.92
N SER A 97 39.09 7.25 2.16
CA SER A 97 39.80 6.01 2.48
C SER A 97 39.12 4.80 1.84
N ARG A 98 37.79 4.67 1.94
CA ARG A 98 37.05 3.59 1.26
C ARG A 98 37.18 3.63 -0.26
N VAL A 99 37.15 4.82 -0.86
CA VAL A 99 37.34 4.99 -2.31
C VAL A 99 38.76 4.60 -2.71
N LEU A 100 39.77 5.02 -1.96
CA LEU A 100 41.17 4.71 -2.24
C LEU A 100 41.49 3.22 -2.02
N GLU A 101 40.92 2.60 -0.99
CA GLU A 101 40.99 1.15 -0.78
C GLU A 101 40.32 0.38 -1.91
N GLY A 102 39.13 0.82 -2.33
CA GLY A 102 38.43 0.26 -3.49
C GLY A 102 39.27 0.35 -4.76
N LEU A 103 39.83 1.53 -5.06
CA LEU A 103 40.68 1.73 -6.24
C LEU A 103 41.97 0.90 -6.21
N ARG A 104 42.58 0.71 -5.03
CA ARG A 104 43.75 -0.17 -4.85
C ARG A 104 43.44 -1.64 -5.07
N ALA A 105 42.20 -2.07 -4.87
CA ALA A 105 41.78 -3.46 -5.12
C ALA A 105 41.50 -3.73 -6.62
N PHE A 106 41.49 -2.70 -7.47
CA PHE A 106 41.26 -2.80 -8.92
C PHE A 106 42.53 -2.68 -9.78
N VAL A 107 43.71 -2.46 -9.18
CA VAL A 107 45.04 -2.44 -9.83
C VAL A 107 45.83 -3.66 -9.37
#